data_AF-A0AAD8YE01-F1
#
_entry.id   AF-A0AAD8YE01-F1
#
_cell.length_a   1.000
_cell.length_b   1.000
_cell.length_c   1.000
_cell.angle_alpha   90.00
_cell.angle_beta   90.00
_cell.angle_gamma   90.00
#
_symmetry.space_group_name_H-M   'P 1'
#
loop_
_entity.id
_entity.type
_entity.pdbx_description
1 polymer ?
#
loop_
_entity_poly.entity_id
_entity_poly.type
_entity_poly.pdbx_seq_one_letter_code
_entity_poly.pdbx_strand_id
1 'polypeptide(L)'
;MKAIGMLTLLAVIGNIVKLHYKVPSNLDSLSKKTNHDNFTLPSSSTEDSSSNAPTTQEGASGTNNKAVNAVIHVGPHKTGSSAIQHYSKVLHLELASDKYEMPWKHLKQNVNPWENQVNFATCFLPERANEHSKFPCREDLLEAGLSIAQQNNNSLLVSAETFDHAETTGVAELKTYLGQAWSNVTIVATYRRYYEWVVSLHCEHNKIKRHLAGHKLWQAIQKNETERLYPSIQDTLATIPVRGASAAVVARYKEFFPNVVVLNYHDKRKSLLERFYCDAIPHAPNTCKRVKEMMKNEGEEKRNESYDAVYEELTYAAHRSGMINVHSKEYCEAVTIAIKAHQEKTLKLSSDVFPRACPSGKILDDIWDISLRSEKDFIKHASNGLGYEDEVSLLSNSLNDDFDVYSKTRLCDVDVHTVLQSQVWRDFFAEEV
;
A
#
# COMPACT_ATOMS: atom_id res chain seq x y z
N MET A 1 -26.67 -35.28 29.35
CA MET A 1 -25.24 -35.15 28.97
C MET A 1 -24.92 -33.98 28.03
N LYS A 2 -25.90 -33.35 27.33
CA LYS A 2 -25.63 -32.18 26.45
C LYS A 2 -25.39 -30.83 27.15
N ALA A 3 -25.68 -30.71 28.46
CA ALA A 3 -25.56 -29.43 29.18
C ALA A 3 -24.14 -29.10 29.67
N ILE A 4 -23.22 -30.08 29.66
CA ILE A 4 -21.86 -29.88 30.21
C ILE A 4 -20.94 -29.19 29.18
N GLY A 5 -21.07 -29.51 27.88
CA GLY A 5 -20.25 -28.90 26.82
C GLY A 5 -20.48 -27.39 26.63
N MET A 6 -21.72 -26.92 26.78
CA MET A 6 -22.06 -25.50 26.62
C MET A 6 -21.44 -24.62 27.72
N LEU A 7 -21.24 -25.17 28.92
CA LEU A 7 -20.55 -24.50 30.03
C LEU A 7 -19.03 -24.43 29.82
N THR A 8 -18.44 -25.42 29.16
CA THR A 8 -17.02 -25.43 28.82
C THR A 8 -16.71 -24.44 27.70
N LEU A 9 -17.57 -24.35 26.68
CA LEU A 9 -17.45 -23.36 25.62
C LEU A 9 -17.63 -21.93 26.15
N LEU A 10 -18.60 -21.68 27.03
CA LEU A 10 -18.75 -20.38 27.69
C LEU A 10 -17.57 -20.05 28.64
N ALA A 11 -16.93 -21.06 29.25
CA ALA A 11 -15.73 -20.86 30.05
C ALA A 11 -14.49 -20.61 29.18
N VAL A 12 -14.37 -21.27 28.02
CA VAL A 12 -13.29 -21.05 27.06
C VAL A 12 -13.46 -19.71 26.35
N ILE A 13 -14.65 -19.38 25.85
CA ILE A 13 -14.99 -18.05 25.32
C ILE A 13 -14.86 -16.99 26.41
N GLY A 14 -15.35 -17.24 27.63
CA GLY A 14 -15.23 -16.31 28.76
C GLY A 14 -13.78 -16.07 29.19
N ASN A 15 -12.91 -17.10 29.14
CA ASN A 15 -11.49 -16.97 29.44
C ASN A 15 -10.70 -16.37 28.26
N ILE A 16 -11.03 -16.68 27.01
CA ILE A 16 -10.41 -16.09 25.81
C ILE A 16 -10.79 -14.61 25.70
N VAL A 17 -12.05 -14.24 25.96
CA VAL A 17 -12.52 -12.85 25.99
C VAL A 17 -11.88 -12.09 27.17
N LYS A 18 -11.74 -12.69 28.36
CA LYS A 18 -11.00 -12.07 29.48
C LYS A 18 -9.50 -11.93 29.24
N LEU A 19 -8.87 -12.85 28.50
CA LEU A 19 -7.44 -12.80 28.20
C LEU A 19 -7.09 -11.84 27.05
N HIS A 20 -8.02 -11.59 26.11
CA HIS A 20 -7.79 -10.69 24.98
C HIS A 20 -8.32 -9.25 25.18
N TYR A 21 -9.12 -8.97 26.22
CA TYR A 21 -9.52 -7.60 26.59
C TYR A 21 -8.61 -6.90 27.60
N LYS A 22 -7.32 -7.26 27.65
CA LYS A 22 -6.29 -6.31 28.10
C LYS A 22 -5.80 -5.55 26.86
N VAL A 23 -6.64 -4.63 26.37
CA VAL A 23 -6.22 -3.65 25.37
C VAL A 23 -5.00 -2.93 25.95
N PRO A 24 -3.82 -3.00 25.33
CA PRO A 24 -2.71 -2.15 25.73
C PRO A 24 -3.15 -0.72 25.43
N SER A 25 -3.35 0.08 26.46
CA SER A 25 -3.60 1.54 26.39
C SER A 25 -2.39 2.33 25.84
N ASN A 26 -1.52 1.71 25.03
CA ASN A 26 -0.24 2.24 24.60
C ASN A 26 -0.15 2.53 23.08
N LEU A 27 -1.29 2.68 22.38
CA LEU A 27 -1.29 3.25 21.02
C LEU A 27 -1.63 4.75 20.98
N ASP A 28 -1.90 5.38 22.11
CA ASP A 28 -2.00 6.85 22.25
C ASP A 28 -0.69 7.52 22.72
N SER A 29 0.36 6.75 23.05
CA SER A 29 1.60 7.28 23.64
C SER A 29 2.68 7.71 22.63
N LEU A 30 2.43 7.59 21.32
CA LEU A 30 3.32 8.15 20.27
C LEU A 30 2.72 9.36 19.54
N SER A 31 1.56 9.86 19.97
CA SER A 31 0.90 11.06 19.42
C SER A 31 0.68 12.19 20.45
N LYS A 32 1.15 12.05 21.70
CA LYS A 32 0.95 13.06 22.77
C LYS A 32 2.22 13.40 23.57
N LYS A 33 3.35 13.52 22.87
CA LYS A 33 4.51 14.31 23.36
C LYS A 33 4.97 15.29 22.29
N THR A 34 4.08 16.20 21.90
CA THR A 34 4.50 17.54 21.47
C THR A 34 4.35 18.43 22.70
N ASN A 35 5.47 18.70 23.38
CA ASN A 35 5.54 19.89 24.20
C ASN A 35 5.27 21.07 23.27
N HIS A 36 4.20 21.81 23.54
CA HIS A 36 4.08 23.18 23.08
C HIS A 36 5.09 24.01 23.87
N ASP A 37 6.35 23.93 23.47
CA ASP A 37 7.32 24.95 23.84
C ASP A 37 7.07 26.14 22.92
N ASN A 38 6.53 27.21 23.50
CA ASN A 38 6.45 28.52 22.88
C ASN A 38 7.87 28.93 22.44
N PHE A 39 8.13 28.83 21.14
CA PHE A 39 9.38 29.27 20.56
C PHE A 39 9.34 30.79 20.40
N THR A 40 9.76 31.49 21.45
CA THR A 40 10.08 32.92 21.40
C THR A 40 11.39 33.09 20.62
N LEU A 41 11.33 33.79 19.49
CA LEU A 41 12.49 34.19 18.70
C LEU A 41 13.47 35.01 19.58
N PRO A 42 14.78 34.70 19.60
CA PRO A 42 15.75 35.62 20.18
C PRO A 42 16.00 36.78 19.21
N SER A 43 15.75 37.99 19.71
CA SER A 43 16.26 39.23 19.14
C SER A 43 17.78 39.29 19.35
N SER A 44 18.56 39.25 18.28
CA SER A 44 20.00 39.51 18.32
C SER A 44 20.25 41.01 18.08
N SER A 45 20.73 41.68 19.13
CA SER A 45 21.35 43.00 19.04
C SER A 45 22.78 42.91 18.49
N THR A 46 23.11 43.97 17.76
CA THR A 46 24.40 44.49 17.31
C THR A 46 25.61 44.21 18.20
N GLU A 47 26.76 43.92 17.59
CA GLU A 47 28.01 44.64 17.86
C GLU A 47 29.00 44.53 16.69
N ASP A 48 29.57 45.68 16.36
CA ASP A 48 30.61 45.94 15.35
C ASP A 48 31.95 45.28 15.70
N SER A 49 32.72 44.90 14.68
CA SER A 49 34.18 45.13 14.66
C SER A 49 34.75 44.98 13.27
N SER A 50 35.30 46.10 12.78
CA SER A 50 36.04 46.25 11.53
C SER A 50 37.40 45.55 11.55
N SER A 51 37.81 44.95 10.44
CA SER A 51 39.21 45.02 10.00
C SER A 51 39.31 44.89 8.47
N ASN A 52 40.12 45.76 7.89
CA ASN A 52 40.31 45.96 6.45
C ASN A 52 41.38 45.03 5.86
N ALA A 53 41.20 44.70 4.57
CA ALA A 53 42.17 44.37 3.50
C ALA A 53 41.98 42.96 2.87
N PRO A 54 42.45 42.72 1.63
CA PRO A 54 42.44 43.55 0.42
C PRO A 54 41.64 42.91 -0.73
N THR A 55 41.13 43.78 -1.58
CA THR A 55 40.30 43.56 -2.77
C THR A 55 40.87 42.49 -3.72
N THR A 56 40.17 41.36 -3.81
CA THR A 56 40.38 40.33 -4.85
C THR A 56 39.19 40.37 -5.80
N GLN A 57 39.52 40.34 -7.09
CA GLN A 57 38.67 40.65 -8.22
C GLN A 57 37.33 39.90 -8.25
N GLU A 58 36.28 40.65 -8.61
CA GLU A 58 34.94 40.20 -8.97
C GLU A 58 34.99 39.20 -10.14
N GLY A 59 35.19 37.92 -9.83
CA GLY A 59 34.72 36.84 -10.68
C GLY A 59 33.21 36.77 -10.52
N ALA A 60 32.48 36.86 -11.64
CA ALA A 60 31.03 36.73 -11.68
C ALA A 60 30.60 35.51 -10.85
N SER A 61 30.10 35.80 -9.64
CA SER A 61 29.45 34.84 -8.77
C SER A 61 28.15 34.46 -9.47
N GLY A 62 28.26 33.52 -10.40
CA GLY A 62 27.12 32.85 -10.99
C GLY A 62 26.34 32.31 -9.80
N THR A 63 25.20 32.94 -9.52
CA THR A 63 24.25 32.44 -8.53
C THR A 63 23.94 31.03 -8.98
N ASN A 64 24.55 30.06 -8.30
CA ASN A 64 24.21 28.65 -8.42
C ASN A 64 22.79 28.53 -7.87
N ASN A 65 21.81 28.92 -8.69
CA ASN A 65 20.40 28.69 -8.43
C ASN A 65 20.26 27.17 -8.36
N LYS A 66 20.29 26.68 -7.13
CA LYS A 66 20.18 25.26 -6.82
C LYS A 66 18.93 24.75 -7.52
N ALA A 67 19.11 23.82 -8.46
CA ALA A 67 18.03 23.28 -9.26
C ALA A 67 16.92 22.73 -8.35
N VAL A 68 15.71 23.24 -8.54
CA VAL A 68 14.52 22.81 -7.80
C VAL A 68 13.95 21.56 -8.46
N ASN A 69 13.68 20.52 -7.68
CA ASN A 69 13.24 19.22 -8.19
C ASN A 69 11.75 19.00 -7.91
N ALA A 70 11.06 18.27 -8.78
CA ALA A 70 9.74 17.71 -8.48
C ALA A 70 9.82 16.19 -8.50
N VAL A 71 9.36 15.55 -7.43
CA VAL A 71 9.24 14.09 -7.32
C VAL A 71 7.78 13.72 -7.24
N ILE A 72 7.30 13.00 -8.26
CA ILE A 72 5.92 12.51 -8.32
C ILE A 72 5.95 10.98 -8.26
N HIS A 73 5.38 10.43 -7.20
CA HIS A 73 5.20 8.99 -7.08
C HIS A 73 3.90 8.56 -7.74
N VAL A 74 4.01 7.65 -8.73
CA VAL A 74 2.92 7.11 -9.54
C VAL A 74 2.94 5.59 -9.42
N GLY A 75 2.30 5.09 -8.37
CA GLY A 75 2.24 3.66 -8.08
C GLY A 75 0.82 3.16 -8.20
N PRO A 76 0.54 2.13 -9.03
CA PRO A 76 -0.77 1.51 -9.01
C PRO A 76 -1.17 1.11 -7.60
N HIS A 77 -2.47 1.09 -7.35
CA HIS A 77 -2.98 0.57 -6.09
C HIS A 77 -2.34 -0.80 -5.76
N LYS A 78 -1.96 -1.05 -4.50
CA LYS A 78 -1.29 -2.29 -4.02
C LYS A 78 0.16 -2.53 -4.44
N THR A 79 0.90 -1.46 -4.66
CA THR A 79 2.34 -1.53 -4.96
C THR A 79 3.22 -0.88 -3.88
N GLY A 80 2.65 -0.59 -2.70
CA GLY A 80 3.36 0.00 -1.55
C GLY A 80 3.15 1.51 -1.38
N SER A 81 2.30 2.12 -2.20
CA SER A 81 1.95 3.55 -2.14
C SER A 81 1.51 4.01 -0.75
N SER A 82 0.67 3.22 -0.06
CA SER A 82 0.22 3.54 1.30
C SER A 82 1.38 3.66 2.30
N ALA A 83 2.43 2.84 2.16
CA ALA A 83 3.61 2.92 3.00
C ALA A 83 4.39 4.21 2.69
N ILE A 84 4.64 4.52 1.41
CA ILE A 84 5.31 5.76 1.01
C ILE A 84 4.54 6.99 1.52
N GLN A 85 3.22 7.03 1.35
CA GLN A 85 2.40 8.16 1.82
C GLN A 85 2.41 8.29 3.36
N HIS A 86 2.34 7.16 4.07
CA HIS A 86 2.45 7.14 5.52
C HIS A 86 3.81 7.68 6.00
N TYR A 87 4.91 7.16 5.45
CA TYR A 87 6.25 7.58 5.85
C TYR A 87 6.57 9.00 5.40
N SER A 88 6.01 9.51 4.30
CA SER A 88 6.17 10.93 3.91
C SER A 88 5.54 11.88 4.93
N LYS A 89 4.46 11.45 5.59
CA LYS A 89 3.88 12.18 6.72
C LYS A 89 4.77 12.11 7.95
N VAL A 90 5.32 10.94 8.26
CA VAL A 90 6.22 10.74 9.41
C VAL A 90 7.52 11.54 9.24
N LEU A 91 8.13 11.50 8.05
CA LEU A 91 9.42 12.09 7.70
C LEU A 91 9.34 13.56 7.25
N HIS A 92 8.23 14.24 7.55
CA HIS A 92 7.96 15.56 6.97
C HIS A 92 8.94 16.65 7.42
N LEU A 93 9.65 16.46 8.55
CA LEU A 93 10.67 17.40 9.06
C LEU A 93 12.01 17.17 8.35
N GLU A 94 12.39 15.91 8.15
CA GLU A 94 13.58 15.53 7.43
C GLU A 94 13.47 15.91 5.96
N LEU A 95 12.30 15.68 5.34
CA LEU A 95 11.99 16.14 3.99
C LEU A 95 12.13 17.66 3.87
N ALA A 96 11.57 18.43 4.81
CA ALA A 96 11.70 19.88 4.81
C ALA A 96 13.17 20.33 4.98
N SER A 97 13.94 19.61 5.80
CA SER A 97 15.39 19.86 5.97
C SER A 97 16.16 19.61 4.68
N ASP A 98 15.70 18.65 3.87
CA ASP A 98 16.20 18.36 2.52
C ASP A 98 15.57 19.24 1.43
N LYS A 99 14.81 20.27 1.81
CA LYS A 99 14.11 21.20 0.90
C LYS A 99 13.02 20.53 0.05
N TYR A 100 12.37 19.49 0.55
CA TYR A 100 11.15 18.91 -0.04
C TYR A 100 9.91 19.31 0.74
N GLU A 101 8.92 19.84 0.02
CA GLU A 101 7.63 20.24 0.57
C GLU A 101 6.47 19.59 -0.20
N MET A 102 5.32 19.60 0.45
CA MET A 102 4.07 19.02 -0.04
C MET A 102 3.03 20.14 -0.09
N PRO A 103 2.24 20.31 -1.16
CA PRO A 103 1.40 21.50 -1.36
C PRO A 103 0.46 21.82 -0.19
N TRP A 104 -0.12 20.78 0.43
CA TRP A 104 -1.05 20.95 1.53
C TRP A 104 -0.45 21.49 2.83
N LYS A 105 0.88 21.55 2.98
CA LYS A 105 1.51 22.21 4.13
C LYS A 105 1.30 23.73 4.14
N HIS A 106 0.97 24.32 3.00
CA HIS A 106 0.81 25.78 2.84
C HIS A 106 -0.65 26.23 2.90
N LEU A 107 -1.59 25.29 3.03
CA LEU A 107 -3.01 25.60 3.12
C LEU A 107 -3.42 25.79 4.59
N LYS A 108 -4.18 26.86 4.86
CA LYS A 108 -4.73 27.14 6.20
C LYS A 108 -5.84 26.17 6.62
N GLN A 109 -6.49 25.52 5.64
CA GLN A 109 -7.58 24.60 5.90
C GLN A 109 -7.03 23.17 6.05
N ASN A 110 -7.18 22.60 7.24
CA ASN A 110 -6.83 21.22 7.58
C ASN A 110 -7.78 20.21 6.89
N VAL A 111 -7.72 20.13 5.56
CA VAL A 111 -8.21 18.94 4.86
C VAL A 111 -7.22 17.81 5.12
N ASN A 112 -7.72 16.59 5.30
CA ASN A 112 -6.91 15.41 5.60
C ASN A 112 -5.77 15.28 4.56
N PRO A 113 -4.48 15.21 4.95
CA PRO A 113 -3.35 15.12 4.02
C PRO A 113 -3.47 13.99 2.99
N TRP A 114 -4.18 12.92 3.33
CA TRP A 114 -4.48 11.84 2.40
C TRP A 114 -5.38 12.31 1.24
N GLU A 115 -6.44 13.04 1.56
CA GLU A 115 -7.39 13.56 0.57
C GLU A 115 -6.74 14.63 -0.30
N ASN A 116 -5.85 15.44 0.25
CA ASN A 116 -5.14 16.47 -0.54
C ASN A 116 -4.23 15.88 -1.61
N GLN A 117 -3.53 14.78 -1.32
CA GLN A 117 -2.73 14.08 -2.33
C GLN A 117 -3.59 13.60 -3.50
N VAL A 118 -4.76 13.04 -3.17
CA VAL A 118 -5.73 12.58 -4.16
C VAL A 118 -6.32 13.76 -4.93
N ASN A 119 -6.79 14.81 -4.25
CA ASN A 119 -7.36 16.01 -4.87
C ASN A 119 -6.36 16.71 -5.82
N PHE A 120 -5.08 16.76 -5.45
CA PHE A 120 -4.03 17.25 -6.34
C PHE A 120 -3.90 16.38 -7.59
N ALA A 121 -3.85 15.05 -7.43
CA ALA A 121 -3.73 14.12 -8.55
C ALA A 121 -4.98 14.13 -9.46
N THR A 122 -6.17 14.32 -8.90
CA THR A 122 -7.43 14.39 -9.65
C THR A 122 -7.46 15.58 -10.61
N CYS A 123 -6.64 16.61 -10.43
CA CYS A 123 -6.50 17.70 -11.38
C CYS A 123 -5.92 17.29 -12.75
N PHE A 124 -5.37 16.08 -12.85
CA PHE A 124 -4.79 15.54 -14.08
C PHE A 124 -5.58 14.32 -14.58
N LEU A 125 -6.83 14.17 -14.13
CA LEU A 125 -7.76 13.18 -14.65
C LEU A 125 -8.75 13.84 -15.62
N PRO A 126 -9.34 13.07 -16.55
CA PRO A 126 -10.44 13.58 -17.37
C PRO A 126 -11.62 13.99 -16.48
N GLU A 127 -12.30 15.10 -16.80
CA GLU A 127 -13.44 15.63 -16.01
C GLU A 127 -14.53 14.59 -15.71
N ARG A 128 -14.69 13.61 -16.61
CA ARG A 128 -15.66 12.51 -16.49
C ARG A 128 -15.22 11.36 -15.56
N ALA A 129 -14.02 11.42 -14.98
CA ALA A 129 -13.53 10.38 -14.08
C ALA A 129 -14.38 10.35 -12.79
N ASN A 130 -14.80 9.16 -12.37
CA ASN A 130 -15.65 8.98 -11.19
C ASN A 130 -15.00 9.52 -9.92
N GLU A 131 -13.67 9.58 -9.88
CA GLU A 131 -12.87 10.11 -8.79
C GLU A 131 -13.19 11.58 -8.48
N HIS A 132 -13.55 12.40 -9.49
CA HIS A 132 -13.88 13.82 -9.28
C HIS A 132 -15.06 14.03 -8.33
N SER A 133 -16.05 13.12 -8.32
CA SER A 133 -17.22 13.27 -7.46
C SER A 133 -16.89 13.09 -5.97
N LYS A 134 -15.81 12.36 -5.67
CA LYS A 134 -15.37 12.07 -4.31
C LYS A 134 -14.21 12.96 -3.88
N PHE A 135 -13.33 13.29 -4.82
CA PHE A 135 -12.08 14.02 -4.61
C PHE A 135 -11.93 15.06 -5.71
N PRO A 136 -12.57 16.24 -5.57
CA PRO A 136 -12.52 17.25 -6.61
C PRO A 136 -11.09 17.75 -6.83
N CYS A 137 -10.78 18.15 -8.07
CA CYS A 137 -9.56 18.91 -8.34
C CYS A 137 -9.56 20.19 -7.48
N ARG A 138 -8.43 20.47 -6.86
CA ARG A 138 -8.21 21.62 -5.97
C ARG A 138 -7.12 22.50 -6.57
N GLU A 139 -7.52 23.55 -7.28
CA GLU A 139 -6.60 24.50 -7.93
C GLU A 139 -5.66 25.18 -6.92
N ASP A 140 -6.13 25.43 -5.70
CA ASP A 140 -5.29 26.00 -4.63
C ASP A 140 -4.12 25.09 -4.21
N LEU A 141 -4.23 23.76 -4.41
CA LEU A 141 -3.09 22.85 -4.24
C LEU A 141 -2.09 22.97 -5.39
N LEU A 142 -2.53 23.24 -6.62
CA LEU A 142 -1.64 23.50 -7.75
C LEU A 142 -0.90 24.84 -7.54
N GLU A 143 -1.62 25.88 -7.13
CA GLU A 143 -1.01 27.18 -6.80
C GLU A 143 -0.01 27.06 -5.65
N ALA A 144 -0.36 26.33 -4.57
CA ALA A 144 0.55 26.06 -3.47
C ALA A 144 1.79 25.28 -3.94
N GLY A 145 1.63 24.33 -4.86
CA GLY A 145 2.74 23.63 -5.48
C GLY A 145 3.68 24.58 -6.23
N LEU A 146 3.17 25.45 -7.10
CA LEU A 146 3.99 26.45 -7.80
C LEU A 146 4.70 27.40 -6.83
N SER A 147 4.03 27.80 -5.75
CA SER A 147 4.59 28.66 -4.71
C SER A 147 5.79 28.03 -3.99
N ILE A 148 5.76 26.70 -3.73
CA ILE A 148 6.89 25.96 -3.14
C ILE A 148 8.19 26.19 -3.93
N ALA A 149 8.11 26.15 -5.26
CA ALA A 149 9.26 26.37 -6.11
C ALA A 149 9.63 27.86 -6.21
N GLN A 150 8.64 28.73 -6.49
CA GLN A 150 8.88 30.13 -6.83
C GLN A 150 9.26 31.00 -5.62
N GLN A 151 8.62 30.77 -4.47
CA GLN A 151 8.79 31.60 -3.28
C GLN A 151 9.81 31.00 -2.32
N ASN A 152 9.78 29.68 -2.12
CA ASN A 152 10.61 29.03 -1.12
C ASN A 152 11.88 28.41 -1.70
N ASN A 153 12.01 28.35 -3.04
CA ASN A 153 13.08 27.64 -3.73
C ASN A 153 13.21 26.17 -3.25
N ASN A 154 12.06 25.55 -2.97
CA ASN A 154 11.95 24.20 -2.43
C ASN A 154 11.43 23.22 -3.49
N SER A 155 11.87 21.98 -3.38
CA SER A 155 11.46 20.86 -4.22
C SER A 155 10.08 20.35 -3.83
N LEU A 156 9.33 19.83 -4.81
CA LEU A 156 8.00 19.27 -4.63
C LEU A 156 8.07 17.76 -4.42
N LEU A 157 7.29 17.24 -3.48
CA LEU A 157 7.00 15.81 -3.35
C LEU A 157 5.49 15.57 -3.32
N VAL A 158 4.99 14.73 -4.23
CA VAL A 158 3.60 14.27 -4.20
C VAL A 158 3.55 12.76 -4.43
N SER A 159 2.76 12.05 -3.63
CA SER A 159 2.52 10.62 -3.78
C SER A 159 1.03 10.32 -3.78
N ALA A 160 0.50 9.85 -4.90
CA ALA A 160 -0.91 9.50 -5.01
C ALA A 160 -1.08 8.28 -5.91
N GLU A 161 -1.87 7.32 -5.47
CA GLU A 161 -2.23 6.17 -6.30
C GLU A 161 -2.98 6.65 -7.54
N THR A 162 -3.88 7.64 -7.39
CA THR A 162 -4.72 8.27 -8.43
C THR A 162 -3.99 8.68 -9.72
N PHE A 163 -2.67 8.91 -9.68
CA PHE A 163 -1.89 9.13 -10.89
C PHE A 163 -1.85 7.91 -11.84
N ASP A 164 -2.11 6.70 -11.33
CA ASP A 164 -2.26 5.49 -12.15
C ASP A 164 -3.49 5.53 -13.07
N HIS A 165 -4.47 6.40 -12.80
CA HIS A 165 -5.66 6.60 -13.62
C HIS A 165 -5.50 7.73 -14.65
N ALA A 166 -4.42 8.52 -14.58
CA ALA A 166 -4.18 9.59 -15.55
C ALA A 166 -3.97 9.02 -16.96
N GLU A 167 -4.84 9.40 -17.90
CA GLU A 167 -4.68 9.07 -19.33
C GLU A 167 -3.53 9.89 -19.95
N THR A 168 -3.15 9.56 -21.18
CA THR A 168 -2.09 10.25 -21.94
C THR A 168 -2.23 11.79 -21.91
N THR A 169 -3.45 12.31 -22.05
CA THR A 169 -3.73 13.75 -21.95
C THR A 169 -3.40 14.30 -20.55
N GLY A 170 -3.86 13.63 -19.49
CA GLY A 170 -3.59 14.03 -18.11
C GLY A 170 -2.12 13.98 -17.73
N VAL A 171 -1.38 12.98 -18.24
CA VAL A 171 0.08 12.90 -18.05
C VAL A 171 0.78 14.07 -18.77
N ALA A 172 0.30 14.49 -19.94
CA ALA A 172 0.80 15.66 -20.65
C ALA A 172 0.52 16.99 -19.90
N GLU A 173 -0.66 17.12 -19.31
CA GLU A 173 -1.04 18.26 -18.47
C GLU A 173 -0.17 18.33 -17.21
N LEU A 174 0.07 17.19 -16.55
CA LEU A 174 0.99 17.08 -15.42
C LEU A 174 2.40 17.52 -15.82
N LYS A 175 2.90 17.06 -16.97
CA LYS A 175 4.21 17.50 -17.49
C LYS A 175 4.26 19.01 -17.70
N THR A 176 3.21 19.57 -18.30
CA THR A 176 3.09 21.01 -18.52
C THR A 176 3.12 21.78 -17.20
N TYR A 177 2.33 21.34 -16.21
CA TYR A 177 2.30 21.94 -14.88
C TYR A 177 3.68 21.91 -14.20
N LEU A 178 4.35 20.77 -14.19
CA LEU A 178 5.67 20.64 -13.54
C LEU A 178 6.77 21.40 -14.30
N GLY A 179 6.66 21.53 -15.61
CA GLY A 179 7.60 22.31 -16.43
C GLY A 179 7.58 23.82 -16.15
N GLN A 180 6.57 24.34 -15.43
CA GLN A 180 6.47 25.76 -15.12
C GLN A 180 7.46 26.24 -14.06
N ALA A 181 7.84 25.37 -13.12
CA ALA A 181 8.58 25.80 -11.92
C ALA A 181 9.75 24.88 -11.52
N TRP A 182 9.84 23.65 -12.03
CA TRP A 182 10.91 22.71 -11.69
C TRP A 182 11.75 22.37 -12.91
N SER A 183 13.07 22.47 -12.77
CA SER A 183 14.01 22.15 -13.84
C SER A 183 14.25 20.63 -13.97
N ASN A 184 14.07 19.90 -12.87
CA ASN A 184 14.23 18.46 -12.81
C ASN A 184 12.96 17.80 -12.30
N VAL A 185 12.34 16.96 -13.12
CA VAL A 185 11.17 16.16 -12.72
C VAL A 185 11.55 14.69 -12.68
N THR A 186 11.36 14.05 -11.53
CA THR A 186 11.52 12.61 -11.34
C THR A 186 10.15 11.99 -11.13
N ILE A 187 9.76 11.11 -12.04
CA ILE A 187 8.60 10.24 -11.82
C ILE A 187 9.10 8.96 -11.16
N VAL A 188 8.51 8.59 -10.02
CA VAL A 188 8.85 7.37 -9.30
C VAL A 188 7.68 6.41 -9.40
N ALA A 189 7.84 5.33 -10.16
CA ALA A 189 6.81 4.31 -10.33
C ALA A 189 7.17 3.03 -9.57
N THR A 190 6.20 2.41 -8.92
CA THR A 190 6.40 1.12 -8.24
C THR A 190 5.96 -0.03 -9.13
N TYR A 191 6.84 -1.02 -9.26
CA TYR A 191 6.57 -2.22 -10.04
C TYR A 191 6.30 -3.42 -9.14
N ARG A 192 5.16 -4.08 -9.36
CA ARG A 192 4.84 -5.39 -8.79
C ARG A 192 4.40 -6.32 -9.91
N ARG A 193 4.89 -7.55 -9.88
CA ARG A 193 4.48 -8.62 -10.80
C ARG A 193 2.97 -8.78 -10.81
N TYR A 194 2.41 -8.99 -12.00
CA TYR A 194 0.96 -8.96 -12.22
C TYR A 194 0.19 -9.98 -11.36
N TYR A 195 0.60 -11.25 -11.35
CA TYR A 195 -0.09 -12.28 -10.56
C TYR A 195 -0.15 -11.96 -9.05
N GLU A 196 0.90 -11.34 -8.49
CA GLU A 196 0.86 -10.93 -7.09
C GLU A 196 -0.01 -9.69 -6.86
N TRP A 197 0.02 -8.76 -7.81
CA TRP A 197 -0.80 -7.57 -7.78
C TRP A 197 -2.28 -7.94 -7.78
N VAL A 198 -2.69 -8.89 -8.63
CA VAL A 198 -4.06 -9.43 -8.68
C VAL A 198 -4.47 -9.98 -7.31
N VAL A 199 -3.66 -10.85 -6.69
CA VAL A 199 -3.95 -11.38 -5.34
C VAL A 199 -4.14 -10.23 -4.36
N SER A 200 -3.23 -9.26 -4.37
CA SER A 200 -3.29 -8.15 -3.43
C SER A 200 -4.50 -7.23 -3.65
N LEU A 201 -4.91 -7.03 -4.91
CA LEU A 201 -6.07 -6.24 -5.28
C LEU A 201 -7.36 -6.97 -4.88
N HIS A 202 -7.44 -8.27 -5.17
CA HIS A 202 -8.51 -9.16 -4.74
C HIS A 202 -8.69 -9.11 -3.22
N CYS A 203 -7.60 -9.28 -2.46
CA CYS A 203 -7.64 -9.16 -1.01
C CYS A 203 -8.11 -7.78 -0.55
N GLU A 204 -7.89 -6.70 -1.31
CA GLU A 204 -8.43 -5.39 -0.93
C GLU A 204 -9.92 -5.26 -1.21
N HIS A 205 -10.36 -5.61 -2.42
CA HIS A 205 -11.77 -5.52 -2.77
C HIS A 205 -12.62 -6.34 -1.81
N ASN A 206 -12.07 -7.46 -1.34
CA ASN A 206 -12.70 -8.35 -0.39
C ASN A 206 -12.34 -8.07 1.08
N LYS A 207 -11.45 -7.10 1.37
CA LYS A 207 -11.18 -6.70 2.75
C LYS A 207 -12.45 -6.11 3.35
N ILE A 208 -13.07 -6.90 4.23
CA ILE A 208 -13.92 -6.32 5.25
C ILE A 208 -12.99 -5.52 6.15
N LYS A 209 -13.21 -4.20 6.26
CA LYS A 209 -12.48 -3.40 7.25
C LYS A 209 -12.60 -4.13 8.59
N ARG A 210 -11.51 -4.35 9.33
CA ARG A 210 -11.52 -5.18 10.56
C ARG A 210 -12.64 -4.83 11.55
N HIS A 211 -13.10 -3.57 11.61
CA HIS A 211 -14.23 -3.15 12.46
C HIS A 211 -15.62 -3.57 11.94
N LEU A 212 -15.71 -4.03 10.69
CA LEU A 212 -16.90 -4.53 10.02
C LEU A 212 -16.90 -6.06 9.88
N ALA A 213 -15.81 -6.75 10.26
CA ALA A 213 -15.59 -8.19 10.06
C ALA A 213 -16.81 -9.01 10.48
N GLY A 214 -17.21 -8.91 11.76
CA GLY A 214 -18.42 -9.57 12.23
C GLY A 214 -19.72 -9.01 11.67
N HIS A 215 -19.80 -7.71 11.37
CA HIS A 215 -21.05 -7.09 10.92
C HIS A 215 -21.42 -7.48 9.48
N LYS A 216 -20.46 -7.40 8.55
CA LYS A 216 -20.68 -7.79 7.15
C LYS A 216 -20.84 -9.30 7.02
N LEU A 217 -20.04 -10.09 7.75
CA LEU A 217 -20.22 -11.54 7.81
C LEU A 217 -21.61 -11.90 8.34
N TRP A 218 -22.04 -11.28 9.44
CA TRP A 218 -23.39 -11.47 9.98
C TRP A 218 -24.48 -11.09 8.98
N GLN A 219 -24.34 -9.95 8.29
CA GLN A 219 -25.29 -9.55 7.24
C GLN A 219 -25.32 -10.55 6.08
N ALA A 220 -24.18 -11.06 5.64
CA ALA A 220 -24.09 -12.07 4.59
C ALA A 220 -24.77 -13.38 5.01
N ILE A 221 -24.56 -13.81 6.26
CA ILE A 221 -25.25 -14.94 6.89
C ILE A 221 -26.76 -14.75 6.87
N GLN A 222 -27.25 -13.58 7.28
CA GLN A 222 -28.69 -13.28 7.30
C GLN A 222 -29.32 -13.28 5.92
N LYS A 223 -28.63 -12.74 4.91
CA LYS A 223 -29.15 -12.67 3.54
C LYS A 223 -29.15 -14.03 2.88
N ASN A 224 -28.12 -14.84 3.12
CA ASN A 224 -28.07 -16.24 2.71
C ASN A 224 -28.13 -16.47 1.18
N GLU A 225 -27.71 -15.48 0.38
CA GLU A 225 -27.96 -15.42 -1.07
C GLU A 225 -26.87 -16.07 -1.92
N THR A 226 -25.69 -16.37 -1.37
CA THR A 226 -24.53 -16.84 -2.14
C THR A 226 -23.96 -18.15 -1.59
N GLU A 227 -23.22 -18.88 -2.42
CA GLU A 227 -22.49 -20.09 -1.98
C GLU A 227 -21.23 -19.76 -1.18
N ARG A 228 -20.69 -18.56 -1.35
CA ARG A 228 -19.46 -18.07 -0.71
C ARG A 228 -19.69 -16.69 -0.09
N LEU A 229 -18.93 -16.38 0.95
CA LEU A 229 -18.94 -15.07 1.59
C LEU A 229 -18.22 -14.03 0.73
N TYR A 230 -17.09 -14.43 0.13
CA TYR A 230 -16.33 -13.58 -0.78
C TYR A 230 -16.42 -14.08 -2.23
N PRO A 231 -16.47 -13.17 -3.23
CA PRO A 231 -16.22 -13.55 -4.61
C PRO A 231 -14.88 -14.28 -4.72
N SER A 232 -14.80 -15.28 -5.59
CA SER A 232 -13.55 -15.98 -5.87
C SER A 232 -12.53 -15.05 -6.51
N ILE A 233 -11.26 -15.43 -6.48
CA ILE A 233 -10.24 -14.72 -7.27
C ILE A 233 -10.54 -14.80 -8.77
N GLN A 234 -11.18 -15.88 -9.23
CA GLN A 234 -11.67 -16.00 -10.60
C GLN A 234 -12.73 -14.94 -10.94
N ASP A 235 -13.69 -14.69 -10.05
CA ASP A 235 -14.70 -13.63 -10.23
C ASP A 235 -14.03 -12.24 -10.30
N THR A 236 -12.97 -12.07 -9.50
CA THR A 236 -12.20 -10.83 -9.48
C THR A 236 -11.43 -10.63 -10.78
N LEU A 237 -10.79 -11.66 -11.30
CA LEU A 237 -10.08 -11.63 -12.58
C LEU A 237 -10.99 -11.24 -13.76
N ALA A 238 -12.26 -11.68 -13.74
CA ALA A 238 -13.23 -11.32 -14.77
C ALA A 238 -13.59 -9.83 -14.79
N THR A 239 -13.29 -9.08 -13.71
CA THR A 239 -13.66 -7.67 -13.56
C THR A 239 -12.47 -6.70 -13.55
N ILE A 240 -11.24 -7.19 -13.36
CA ILE A 240 -10.06 -6.32 -13.27
C ILE A 240 -9.58 -5.89 -14.66
N PRO A 241 -9.53 -4.58 -14.95
CA PRO A 241 -8.91 -4.10 -16.17
C PRO A 241 -7.39 -4.26 -16.11
N VAL A 242 -6.80 -4.92 -17.11
CA VAL A 242 -5.33 -5.11 -17.25
C VAL A 242 -4.58 -3.78 -17.31
N ARG A 243 -5.25 -2.68 -17.71
CA ARG A 243 -4.67 -1.34 -17.83
C ARG A 243 -4.09 -0.78 -16.51
N GLY A 244 -4.52 -1.29 -15.36
CA GLY A 244 -3.99 -0.89 -14.05
C GLY A 244 -2.67 -1.54 -13.66
N ALA A 245 -2.11 -2.42 -14.48
CA ALA A 245 -0.84 -3.09 -14.17
C ALA A 245 0.35 -2.11 -14.16
N SER A 246 1.30 -2.30 -13.24
CA SER A 246 2.48 -1.43 -13.07
C SER A 246 3.24 -1.14 -14.36
N ALA A 247 3.41 -2.12 -15.24
CA ALA A 247 4.15 -1.94 -16.49
C ALA A 247 3.48 -0.92 -17.42
N ALA A 248 2.15 -0.92 -17.52
CA ALA A 248 1.40 0.02 -18.35
C ALA A 248 1.53 1.46 -17.83
N VAL A 249 1.52 1.64 -16.50
CA VAL A 249 1.75 2.96 -15.88
C VAL A 249 3.16 3.46 -16.17
N VAL A 250 4.18 2.60 -15.99
CA VAL A 250 5.58 2.96 -16.31
C VAL A 250 5.74 3.37 -17.77
N ALA A 251 5.19 2.58 -18.70
CA ALA A 251 5.25 2.87 -20.14
C ALA A 251 4.66 4.24 -20.46
N ARG A 252 3.43 4.50 -19.98
CA ARG A 252 2.71 5.75 -20.20
C ARG A 252 3.48 6.96 -19.69
N TYR A 253 4.07 6.91 -18.50
CA TYR A 253 4.84 8.04 -17.96
C TYR A 253 6.18 8.25 -18.68
N LYS A 254 6.82 7.19 -19.18
CA LYS A 254 8.07 7.30 -19.97
C LYS A 254 7.88 7.98 -21.32
N GLU A 255 6.66 7.99 -21.88
CA GLU A 255 6.36 8.76 -23.10
C GLU A 255 6.52 10.28 -22.88
N PHE A 256 6.33 10.75 -21.65
CA PHE A 256 6.30 12.18 -21.32
C PHE A 256 7.52 12.64 -20.55
N PHE A 257 8.03 11.82 -19.63
CA PHE A 257 9.09 12.18 -18.71
C PHE A 257 10.38 11.42 -19.03
N PRO A 258 11.51 12.11 -19.22
CA PRO A 258 12.79 11.45 -19.49
C PRO A 258 13.34 10.71 -18.26
N ASN A 259 12.98 11.16 -17.06
CA ASN A 259 13.45 10.59 -15.79
C ASN A 259 12.31 9.87 -15.06
N VAL A 260 12.15 8.59 -15.37
CA VAL A 260 11.24 7.68 -14.69
C VAL A 260 12.04 6.61 -13.95
N VAL A 261 12.07 6.70 -12.62
CA VAL A 261 12.69 5.73 -11.72
C VAL A 261 11.65 4.67 -11.38
N VAL A 262 12.00 3.39 -11.61
CA VAL A 262 11.09 2.28 -11.31
C VAL A 262 11.58 1.50 -10.09
N LEU A 263 10.77 1.44 -9.05
CA LEU A 263 11.02 0.70 -7.82
C LEU A 263 10.46 -0.71 -7.93
N ASN A 264 11.31 -1.68 -8.26
CA ASN A 264 10.90 -3.08 -8.34
C ASN A 264 10.62 -3.66 -6.95
N TYR A 265 9.36 -3.95 -6.60
CA TYR A 265 8.97 -4.51 -5.31
C TYR A 265 9.74 -5.80 -4.94
N HIS A 266 10.25 -6.52 -5.95
CA HIS A 266 10.96 -7.79 -5.82
C HIS A 266 12.47 -7.67 -5.59
N ASP A 267 13.01 -6.46 -5.61
CA ASP A 267 14.41 -6.25 -5.28
C ASP A 267 14.62 -6.33 -3.77
N LYS A 268 15.19 -7.45 -3.31
CA LYS A 268 15.44 -7.74 -1.89
C LYS A 268 16.70 -7.06 -1.33
N ARG A 269 17.47 -6.31 -2.14
CA ARG A 269 18.73 -5.68 -1.68
C ARG A 269 18.49 -4.53 -0.70
N LYS A 270 17.35 -3.84 -0.82
CA LYS A 270 16.92 -2.71 0.03
C LYS A 270 15.40 -2.72 0.18
N SER A 271 14.88 -2.20 1.29
CA SER A 271 13.43 -2.05 1.45
C SER A 271 12.86 -1.08 0.41
N LEU A 272 11.53 -1.15 0.18
CA LEU A 272 10.86 -0.20 -0.72
C LEU A 272 11.08 1.25 -0.28
N LEU A 273 10.98 1.50 1.03
CA LEU A 273 11.15 2.83 1.61
C LEU A 273 12.59 3.33 1.46
N GLU A 274 13.59 2.48 1.71
CA GLU A 274 14.98 2.88 1.52
C GLU A 274 15.23 3.30 0.07
N ARG A 275 14.79 2.52 -0.91
CA ARG A 275 14.98 2.88 -2.33
C ARG A 275 14.23 4.14 -2.71
N PHE A 276 13.00 4.31 -2.22
CA PHE A 276 12.23 5.54 -2.48
C PHE A 276 12.96 6.77 -1.95
N TYR A 277 13.30 6.82 -0.66
CA TYR A 277 13.85 8.03 -0.04
C TYR A 277 15.35 8.22 -0.25
N CYS A 278 16.13 7.15 -0.46
CA CYS A 278 17.58 7.24 -0.64
C CYS A 278 18.02 7.27 -2.11
N ASP A 279 17.33 6.52 -2.98
CA ASP A 279 17.79 6.33 -4.35
C ASP A 279 16.97 7.15 -5.35
N ALA A 280 15.65 7.31 -5.12
CA ALA A 280 14.76 8.00 -6.06
C ALA A 280 14.58 9.50 -5.79
N ILE A 281 14.73 9.96 -4.54
CA ILE A 281 14.63 11.39 -4.20
C ILE A 281 16.03 12.03 -4.25
N PRO A 282 16.31 12.93 -5.22
CA PRO A 282 17.63 13.53 -5.32
C PRO A 282 17.90 14.48 -4.15
N HIS A 283 19.14 14.44 -3.64
CA HIS A 283 19.61 15.35 -2.59
C HIS A 283 18.81 15.32 -1.27
N ALA A 284 18.33 14.14 -0.84
CA ALA A 284 17.63 13.96 0.44
C ALA A 284 18.43 13.16 1.49
N PRO A 285 19.64 13.62 1.91
CA PRO A 285 20.49 12.86 2.82
C PRO A 285 19.90 12.73 4.23
N ASN A 286 19.19 13.74 4.75
CA ASN A 286 18.63 13.69 6.10
C ASN A 286 17.48 12.68 6.16
N THR A 287 16.60 12.72 5.16
CA THR A 287 15.48 11.79 5.01
C THR A 287 15.99 10.36 4.83
N CYS A 288 16.96 10.15 3.94
CA CYS A 288 17.56 8.84 3.72
C CYS A 288 18.20 8.28 5.01
N LYS A 289 18.98 9.11 5.73
CA LYS A 289 19.58 8.71 7.01
C LYS A 289 18.52 8.26 8.00
N ARG A 290 17.44 9.04 8.14
CA ARG A 290 16.34 8.73 9.06
C ARG A 290 15.62 7.43 8.70
N VAL A 291 15.35 7.20 7.42
CA VAL A 291 14.73 5.96 6.94
C VAL A 291 15.61 4.76 7.28
N LYS A 292 16.92 4.84 7.02
CA LYS A 292 17.87 3.77 7.39
C LYS A 292 17.89 3.48 8.88
N GLU A 293 17.79 4.51 9.72
CA GLU A 293 17.69 4.34 11.17
C GLU A 293 16.37 3.65 11.58
N MET A 294 15.24 4.07 11.00
CA MET A 294 13.94 3.44 11.24
C MET A 294 13.93 1.98 10.84
N MET A 295 14.43 1.65 9.64
CA MET A 295 14.48 0.26 9.15
C MET A 295 15.41 -0.62 9.98
N LYS A 296 16.47 -0.07 10.59
CA LYS A 296 17.32 -0.80 11.54
C LYS A 296 16.63 -1.06 12.88
N ASN A 297 15.83 -0.10 13.35
CA ASN A 297 15.22 -0.14 14.68
C ASN A 297 13.88 -0.89 14.73
N GLU A 298 13.10 -0.86 13.64
CA GLU A 298 11.76 -1.46 13.59
C GLU A 298 11.79 -2.99 13.42
N GLY A 299 12.97 -3.59 13.25
CA GLY A 299 13.12 -5.02 12.91
C GLY A 299 12.61 -5.32 11.50
N GLU A 300 12.54 -6.60 11.12
CA GLU A 300 11.80 -6.97 9.89
C GLU A 300 10.42 -6.32 9.94
N GLU A 301 10.06 -5.57 8.89
CA GLU A 301 8.78 -4.86 8.78
C GLU A 301 7.68 -5.73 9.37
N LYS A 302 7.00 -5.26 10.43
CA LYS A 302 5.86 -5.98 11.00
C LYS A 302 4.94 -6.32 9.84
N ARG A 303 4.97 -7.58 9.41
CA ARG A 303 4.11 -8.04 8.33
C ARG A 303 2.72 -7.68 8.77
N ASN A 304 2.07 -6.78 8.02
CA ASN A 304 0.69 -6.47 8.26
C ASN A 304 -0.03 -7.81 8.19
N GLU A 305 -0.39 -8.37 9.35
CA GLU A 305 -1.05 -9.67 9.42
C GLU A 305 -2.23 -9.56 8.48
N SER A 306 -2.12 -10.27 7.35
CA SER A 306 -3.18 -10.24 6.36
C SER A 306 -4.43 -10.68 7.10
N TYR A 307 -5.48 -9.90 6.94
CA TYR A 307 -6.77 -10.32 7.44
C TYR A 307 -7.08 -11.69 6.86
N ASP A 308 -7.24 -12.68 7.73
CA ASP A 308 -7.36 -14.06 7.30
C ASP A 308 -8.82 -14.38 6.99
N ALA A 309 -9.26 -13.90 5.83
CA ALA A 309 -10.60 -14.09 5.28
C ALA A 309 -11.01 -15.57 5.22
N VAL A 310 -10.03 -16.48 5.21
CA VAL A 310 -10.24 -17.93 5.22
C VAL A 310 -11.10 -18.38 6.40
N TYR A 311 -10.82 -17.90 7.61
CA TYR A 311 -11.54 -18.36 8.79
C TYR A 311 -13.00 -17.89 8.80
N GLU A 312 -13.27 -16.72 8.21
CA GLU A 312 -14.65 -16.24 8.04
C GLU A 312 -15.41 -17.00 6.96
N GLU A 313 -14.74 -17.34 5.86
CA GLU A 313 -15.31 -18.20 4.82
C GLU A 313 -15.67 -19.58 5.41
N LEU A 314 -14.82 -20.13 6.29
CA LEU A 314 -15.12 -21.37 7.01
C LEU A 314 -16.30 -21.22 7.99
N THR A 315 -16.37 -20.13 8.76
CA THR A 315 -17.54 -19.84 9.62
C THR A 315 -18.81 -19.77 8.78
N TYR A 316 -18.79 -19.04 7.67
CA TYR A 316 -19.91 -18.90 6.76
C TYR A 316 -20.35 -20.25 6.17
N ALA A 317 -19.40 -21.03 5.66
CA ALA A 317 -19.66 -22.33 5.06
C ALA A 317 -20.18 -23.35 6.09
N ALA A 318 -19.64 -23.36 7.31
CA ALA A 318 -20.12 -24.23 8.39
C ALA A 318 -21.55 -23.87 8.81
N HIS A 319 -21.89 -22.58 8.81
CA HIS A 319 -23.27 -22.17 9.06
C HIS A 319 -24.22 -22.63 7.97
N ARG A 320 -23.83 -22.43 6.71
CA ARG A 320 -24.59 -22.85 5.52
C ARG A 320 -24.79 -24.37 5.46
N SER A 321 -23.83 -25.16 5.92
CA SER A 321 -23.95 -26.61 6.00
C SER A 321 -24.76 -27.12 7.19
N GLY A 322 -25.22 -26.22 8.07
CA GLY A 322 -25.95 -26.58 9.30
C GLY A 322 -25.06 -27.19 10.40
N MET A 323 -23.72 -27.10 10.27
CA MET A 323 -22.80 -27.54 11.31
C MET A 323 -22.82 -26.61 12.52
N ILE A 324 -23.10 -25.32 12.30
CA ILE A 324 -23.24 -24.31 13.35
C ILE A 324 -24.46 -23.42 13.10
N ASN A 325 -25.07 -22.88 14.15
CA ASN A 325 -26.19 -21.95 14.02
C ASN A 325 -25.79 -20.54 14.48
N VAL A 326 -25.23 -19.76 13.56
CA VAL A 326 -24.86 -18.37 13.84
C VAL A 326 -26.13 -17.53 13.99
N HIS A 327 -26.34 -16.97 15.18
CA HIS A 327 -27.56 -16.25 15.55
C HIS A 327 -27.29 -14.81 16.05
N SER A 328 -26.03 -14.41 16.17
CA SER A 328 -25.63 -13.05 16.49
C SER A 328 -24.26 -12.73 15.90
N LYS A 329 -23.95 -11.43 15.84
CA LYS A 329 -22.64 -10.93 15.42
C LYS A 329 -21.53 -11.43 16.35
N GLU A 330 -21.73 -11.35 17.65
CA GLU A 330 -20.75 -11.72 18.67
C GLU A 330 -20.45 -13.23 18.62
N TYR A 331 -21.47 -14.05 18.40
CA TYR A 331 -21.30 -15.48 18.23
C TYR A 331 -20.52 -15.79 16.94
N CYS A 332 -20.81 -15.07 15.85
CA CYS A 332 -20.07 -15.20 14.59
C CYS A 332 -18.57 -14.90 14.76
N GLU A 333 -18.24 -13.80 15.43
CA GLU A 333 -16.86 -13.44 15.75
C GLU A 333 -16.19 -14.49 16.65
N ALA A 334 -16.90 -14.99 17.66
CA ALA A 334 -16.40 -16.02 18.56
C ALA A 334 -16.07 -17.33 17.83
N VAL A 335 -16.94 -17.79 16.91
CA VAL A 335 -16.70 -19.00 16.11
C VAL A 335 -15.51 -18.81 15.19
N THR A 336 -15.40 -17.68 14.49
CA THR A 336 -14.22 -17.40 13.64
C THR A 336 -12.91 -17.43 14.45
N ILE A 337 -12.91 -16.85 15.65
CA ILE A 337 -11.76 -16.91 16.57
C ILE A 337 -11.46 -18.36 16.99
N ALA A 338 -12.49 -19.16 17.28
CA ALA A 338 -12.34 -20.56 17.67
C ALA A 338 -11.76 -21.41 16.54
N ILE A 339 -12.24 -21.25 15.30
CA ILE A 339 -11.70 -21.91 14.10
C ILE A 339 -10.20 -21.57 13.95
N LYS A 340 -9.85 -20.28 14.03
CA LYS A 340 -8.46 -19.83 13.95
C LYS A 340 -7.60 -20.45 15.06
N ALA A 341 -8.09 -20.42 16.30
CA ALA A 341 -7.38 -20.98 17.45
C ALA A 341 -7.17 -22.49 17.31
N HIS A 342 -8.18 -23.23 16.82
CA HIS A 342 -8.08 -24.65 16.56
C HIS A 342 -6.99 -24.94 15.52
N GLN A 343 -7.01 -24.26 14.38
CA GLN A 343 -6.01 -24.43 13.31
C GLN A 343 -4.59 -24.11 13.82
N GLU A 344 -4.39 -22.91 14.39
CA GLU A 344 -3.05 -22.40 14.67
C GLU A 344 -2.47 -22.89 15.98
N LYS A 345 -3.30 -23.10 17.01
CA LYS A 345 -2.84 -23.48 18.36
C LYS A 345 -3.00 -24.96 18.63
N THR A 346 -4.14 -25.55 18.27
CA THR A 346 -4.42 -26.97 18.53
C THR A 346 -3.73 -27.86 17.50
N LEU A 347 -3.95 -27.60 16.21
CA LEU A 347 -3.34 -28.37 15.12
C LEU A 347 -1.90 -27.93 14.81
N LYS A 348 -1.49 -26.74 15.25
CA LYS A 348 -0.18 -26.13 14.96
C LYS A 348 0.09 -25.99 13.46
N LEU A 349 -0.96 -25.68 12.72
CA LEU A 349 -0.94 -25.50 11.27
C LEU A 349 -1.27 -24.04 10.93
N SER A 350 -0.71 -23.50 9.85
CA SER A 350 -1.11 -22.19 9.34
C SER A 350 -2.38 -22.31 8.47
N SER A 351 -3.05 -21.20 8.16
CA SER A 351 -4.11 -21.21 7.16
C SER A 351 -3.61 -21.56 5.74
N ASP A 352 -2.31 -21.44 5.48
CA ASP A 352 -1.75 -21.75 4.17
C ASP A 352 -1.88 -23.24 3.80
N VAL A 353 -2.01 -24.16 4.77
CA VAL A 353 -2.12 -25.62 4.51
C VAL A 353 -3.54 -26.13 4.24
N PHE A 354 -4.57 -25.27 4.29
CA PHE A 354 -5.92 -25.71 3.95
C PHE A 354 -5.98 -26.21 2.48
N PRO A 355 -6.78 -27.26 2.20
CA PRO A 355 -7.14 -27.64 0.84
C PRO A 355 -7.57 -26.43 0.01
N ARG A 356 -7.13 -26.41 -1.26
CA ARG A 356 -7.30 -25.26 -2.15
C ARG A 356 -8.15 -25.62 -3.36
N ALA A 357 -9.09 -24.74 -3.69
CA ALA A 357 -9.82 -24.74 -4.95
C ALA A 357 -9.17 -23.71 -5.87
N CYS A 358 -8.28 -24.17 -6.75
CA CYS A 358 -7.55 -23.31 -7.66
C CYS A 358 -8.36 -23.04 -8.96
N PRO A 359 -8.12 -21.90 -9.63
CA PRO A 359 -8.69 -21.62 -10.95
C PRO A 359 -8.34 -22.72 -11.96
N SER A 360 -9.16 -22.84 -13.00
CA SER A 360 -8.88 -23.78 -14.11
C SER A 360 -7.52 -23.48 -14.76
N GLY A 361 -6.88 -24.51 -15.34
CA GLY A 361 -5.59 -24.36 -16.04
C GLY A 361 -5.60 -23.22 -17.06
N LYS A 362 -6.68 -23.09 -17.85
CA LYS A 362 -6.86 -21.99 -18.80
C LYS A 362 -6.76 -20.60 -18.16
N ILE A 363 -7.37 -20.41 -16.99
CA ILE A 363 -7.31 -19.11 -16.29
C ILE A 363 -5.91 -18.86 -15.75
N LEU A 364 -5.25 -19.89 -15.23
CA LEU A 364 -3.86 -19.78 -14.79
C LEU A 364 -2.93 -19.43 -15.96
N ASP A 365 -3.14 -20.03 -17.12
CA ASP A 365 -2.42 -19.71 -18.36
C ASP A 365 -2.65 -18.25 -18.78
N ASP A 366 -3.90 -17.75 -18.71
CA ASP A 366 -4.21 -16.35 -19.01
C ASP A 366 -3.48 -15.38 -18.05
N ILE A 367 -3.46 -15.68 -16.75
CA ILE A 367 -2.72 -14.87 -15.75
C ILE A 367 -1.21 -14.93 -16.03
N TRP A 368 -0.70 -16.10 -16.37
CA TRP A 368 0.71 -16.30 -16.69
C TRP A 368 1.12 -15.49 -17.92
N ASP A 369 0.34 -15.54 -19.00
CA ASP A 369 0.59 -14.80 -20.22
C ASP A 369 0.57 -13.29 -20.01
N ILE A 370 -0.34 -12.77 -19.17
CA ILE A 370 -0.34 -11.36 -18.78
C ILE A 370 0.88 -11.01 -17.93
N SER A 371 1.26 -11.90 -17.01
CA SER A 371 2.43 -11.71 -16.15
C SER A 371 3.73 -11.66 -16.96
N LEU A 372 3.91 -12.58 -17.90
CA LEU A 372 5.05 -12.61 -18.81
C LEU A 372 5.13 -11.35 -19.68
N ARG A 373 4.00 -10.91 -20.25
CA ARG A 373 3.96 -9.66 -21.03
C ARG A 373 4.32 -8.45 -20.16
N SER A 374 3.76 -8.37 -18.95
CA SER A 374 4.04 -7.28 -18.01
C SER A 374 5.50 -7.25 -17.57
N GLU A 375 6.14 -8.40 -17.38
CA GLU A 375 7.57 -8.50 -17.04
C GLU A 375 8.44 -8.04 -18.23
N LYS A 376 8.13 -8.49 -19.45
CA LYS A 376 8.84 -8.06 -20.67
C LYS A 376 8.74 -6.55 -20.88
N ASP A 377 7.54 -5.99 -20.72
CA ASP A 377 7.32 -4.56 -20.82
C ASP A 377 8.08 -3.81 -19.72
N PHE A 378 8.05 -4.31 -18.49
CA PHE A 378 8.83 -3.75 -17.39
C PHE A 378 10.32 -3.73 -17.70
N ILE A 379 10.92 -4.83 -18.15
CA ILE A 379 12.37 -4.91 -18.46
C ILE A 379 12.71 -3.92 -19.58
N LYS A 380 11.93 -3.90 -20.66
CA LYS A 380 12.09 -2.96 -21.78
C LYS A 380 12.17 -1.52 -21.30
N HIS A 381 11.30 -1.16 -20.35
CA HIS A 381 11.23 0.18 -19.83
C HIS A 381 12.27 0.46 -18.72
N ALA A 382 12.50 -0.46 -17.79
CA ALA A 382 13.40 -0.27 -16.66
C ALA A 382 14.86 -0.08 -17.08
N SER A 383 15.31 -0.81 -18.10
CA SER A 383 16.72 -0.78 -18.54
C SER A 383 17.08 0.41 -19.44
N ASN A 384 16.18 1.40 -19.61
CA ASN A 384 16.36 2.52 -20.55
C ASN A 384 16.80 2.08 -21.96
N GLY A 385 16.35 0.88 -22.40
CA GLY A 385 16.73 0.32 -23.70
C GLY A 385 18.17 -0.20 -23.79
N LEU A 386 18.92 -0.28 -22.68
CA LEU A 386 20.18 -1.03 -22.63
C LEU A 386 19.82 -2.52 -22.72
N GLY A 387 19.89 -3.06 -23.93
CA GLY A 387 19.42 -4.40 -24.30
C GLY A 387 20.15 -5.54 -23.60
N TYR A 388 19.77 -5.81 -22.34
CA TYR A 388 20.16 -7.00 -21.61
C TYR A 388 19.23 -8.16 -21.97
N GLU A 389 19.48 -8.81 -23.11
CA GLU A 389 18.75 -10.03 -23.49
C GLU A 389 19.03 -11.19 -22.52
N ASP A 390 20.26 -11.29 -21.98
CA ASP A 390 20.65 -12.35 -21.05
C ASP A 390 19.95 -12.26 -19.67
N GLU A 391 19.59 -11.06 -19.22
CA GLU A 391 18.92 -10.86 -17.94
C GLU A 391 17.44 -11.29 -17.99
N VAL A 392 16.82 -11.23 -19.17
CA VAL A 392 15.44 -11.71 -19.40
C VAL A 392 15.32 -13.20 -19.13
N SER A 393 16.32 -14.01 -19.51
CA SER A 393 16.27 -15.46 -19.31
C SER A 393 16.36 -15.85 -17.83
N LEU A 394 17.18 -15.17 -17.04
CA LEU A 394 17.31 -15.43 -15.61
C LEU A 394 16.06 -14.98 -14.84
N LEU A 395 15.48 -13.84 -15.23
CA LEU A 395 14.23 -13.34 -14.67
C LEU A 395 13.06 -14.28 -14.97
N SER A 396 13.03 -14.89 -16.16
CA SER A 396 11.99 -15.84 -16.54
C SER A 396 11.94 -17.08 -15.65
N ASN A 397 13.09 -17.59 -15.20
CA ASN A 397 13.14 -18.78 -14.33
C ASN A 397 12.60 -18.45 -12.93
N SER A 398 13.09 -17.38 -12.31
CA SER A 398 12.56 -16.92 -11.01
C SER A 398 11.06 -16.61 -11.08
N LEU A 399 10.61 -15.98 -12.17
CA LEU A 399 9.20 -15.66 -12.37
C LEU A 399 8.34 -16.92 -12.44
N ASN A 400 8.81 -17.97 -13.14
CA ASN A 400 8.08 -19.23 -13.29
C ASN A 400 7.98 -19.98 -11.97
N ASP A 401 9.09 -20.10 -11.22
CA ASP A 401 9.10 -20.78 -9.92
C ASP A 401 8.16 -20.06 -8.93
N ASP A 402 8.21 -18.73 -8.89
CA ASP A 402 7.32 -17.94 -8.03
C ASP A 402 5.85 -18.07 -8.47
N PHE A 403 5.57 -18.05 -9.78
CA PHE A 403 4.21 -18.23 -10.28
C PHE A 403 3.65 -19.62 -9.98
N ASP A 404 4.44 -20.68 -10.15
CA ASP A 404 4.04 -22.05 -9.83
C ASP A 404 3.60 -22.17 -8.37
N VAL A 405 4.36 -21.56 -7.44
CA VAL A 405 3.98 -21.47 -6.03
C VAL A 405 2.66 -20.70 -5.85
N TYR A 406 2.51 -19.53 -6.48
CA TYR A 406 1.29 -18.73 -6.36
C TYR A 406 0.06 -19.44 -6.92
N SER A 407 0.20 -20.12 -8.07
CA SER A 407 -0.86 -20.86 -8.77
C SER A 407 -1.45 -22.00 -7.95
N LYS A 408 -0.70 -22.50 -6.96
CA LYS A 408 -1.09 -23.57 -6.04
C LYS A 408 -1.50 -23.07 -4.66
N THR A 409 -1.30 -21.78 -4.38
CA THR A 409 -1.50 -21.20 -3.05
C THR A 409 -2.36 -19.94 -3.09
N ARG A 410 -1.73 -18.79 -3.31
CA ARG A 410 -2.32 -17.44 -3.18
C ARG A 410 -3.33 -17.12 -4.28
N LEU A 411 -3.23 -17.77 -5.44
CA LEU A 411 -4.20 -17.69 -6.53
C LEU A 411 -5.37 -18.67 -6.35
N CYS A 412 -5.44 -19.39 -5.24
CA CYS A 412 -6.50 -20.35 -4.98
C CYS A 412 -7.33 -19.94 -3.77
N ASP A 413 -8.63 -20.19 -3.86
CA ASP A 413 -9.52 -20.06 -2.71
C ASP A 413 -9.35 -21.28 -1.80
N VAL A 414 -9.80 -21.16 -0.55
CA VAL A 414 -9.90 -22.34 0.32
C VAL A 414 -11.07 -23.20 -0.15
N ASP A 415 -10.81 -24.50 -0.31
CA ASP A 415 -11.86 -25.48 -0.58
C ASP A 415 -12.59 -25.82 0.72
N VAL A 416 -13.52 -24.94 1.09
CA VAL A 416 -14.31 -25.08 2.31
C VAL A 416 -15.11 -26.39 2.34
N HIS A 417 -15.51 -26.94 1.20
CA HIS A 417 -16.23 -28.21 1.15
C HIS A 417 -15.34 -29.35 1.62
N THR A 418 -14.12 -29.44 1.07
CA THR A 418 -13.14 -30.45 1.48
C THR A 418 -12.72 -30.27 2.94
N VAL A 419 -12.55 -29.03 3.42
CA VAL A 419 -12.24 -28.75 4.82
C VAL A 419 -13.34 -29.27 5.75
N LEU A 420 -14.59 -28.90 5.50
CA LEU A 420 -15.73 -29.29 6.35
C LEU A 420 -16.05 -30.80 6.27
N GLN A 421 -15.64 -31.48 5.21
CA GLN A 421 -15.73 -32.94 5.09
C GLN A 421 -14.59 -33.72 5.75
N SER A 422 -13.55 -33.05 6.22
CA SER A 422 -12.50 -33.73 6.96
C SER A 422 -13.00 -34.14 8.35
N GLN A 423 -12.50 -35.27 8.87
CA GLN A 423 -12.92 -35.75 10.19
C GLN A 423 -12.54 -34.76 11.31
N VAL A 424 -11.34 -34.19 11.24
CA VAL A 424 -10.83 -33.20 12.21
C VAL A 424 -11.79 -32.03 12.40
N TRP A 425 -12.28 -31.46 11.29
CA TRP A 425 -13.20 -30.32 11.36
C TRP A 425 -14.62 -30.73 11.73
N ARG A 426 -15.10 -31.91 11.32
CA ARG A 426 -16.39 -32.44 11.79
C ARG A 426 -16.41 -32.64 13.30
N ASP A 427 -15.34 -33.20 13.87
CA ASP A 427 -15.20 -33.40 15.31
C ASP A 427 -15.18 -32.05 16.03
N PHE A 428 -14.38 -31.10 15.55
CA PHE A 428 -14.36 -29.73 16.08
C PHE A 428 -15.74 -29.09 16.15
N PHE A 429 -16.51 -29.11 15.05
CA PHE A 429 -17.85 -28.50 15.03
C PHE A 429 -18.90 -29.30 15.80
N ALA A 430 -18.69 -30.59 16.07
CA ALA A 430 -19.62 -31.40 16.87
C ALA A 430 -19.41 -31.24 18.39
N GLU A 431 -18.18 -30.94 18.82
CA GLU A 431 -17.78 -30.90 20.22
C GLU A 431 -17.71 -29.48 20.80
N GLU A 432 -17.25 -28.51 20.00
CA GLU A 432 -16.78 -27.21 20.49
C GLU A 432 -17.67 -26.02 20.08
N VAL A 433 -18.74 -26.22 19.31
CA VAL A 433 -19.63 -25.13 18.83
C VAL A 433 -21.10 -25.44 19.05
#